data_AF-A0A9D5KGN6-F1
#
_entry.id   AF-A0A9D5KGN6-F1
#
_cell.length_a   1.000
_cell.length_b   1.000
_cell.length_c   1.000
_cell.angle_alpha   90.00
_cell.angle_beta   90.00
_cell.angle_gamma   90.00
#
_symmetry.space_group_name_H-M   'P 1'
#
loop_
_entity.id
_entity.type
_entity.pdbx_description
1 polymer ?
#
loop_
_entity_poly.entity_id
_entity_poly.type
_entity_poly.pdbx_seq_one_letter_code
_entity_poly.pdbx_strand_id
1 'polypeptide(L)'
;MLYVIKSGTVEIVKKTMQGDPYTVTELRADMNIFFGEMALLDSDKRSASVTCKTDCDFYVLKREDFLKLGEINSRASLAITRELCRILCRRLRKMNSDVITLFDALVGEVEESGGIAE
;
A
#
# COMPACT_ATOMS: atom_id res chain seq x y z
N MET A 1 2.63 6.14 -11.71
CA MET A 1 1.20 6.07 -12.11
C MET A 1 0.42 5.55 -10.94
N LEU A 2 -0.74 6.16 -10.69
CA LEU A 2 -1.74 5.73 -9.72
C LEU A 2 -2.82 4.92 -10.44
N TYR A 3 -3.29 3.86 -9.80
CA TYR A 3 -4.35 2.99 -10.32
C TYR A 3 -5.50 2.92 -9.32
N VAL A 4 -6.71 3.16 -9.80
CA VAL A 4 -7.96 2.94 -9.06
C VAL A 4 -8.64 1.72 -9.67
N ILE A 5 -9.00 0.74 -8.84
CA ILE A 5 -9.62 -0.50 -9.30
C ILE A 5 -11.07 -0.23 -9.65
N LYS A 6 -11.44 -0.41 -10.93
CA LYS A 6 -12.83 -0.30 -11.40
C LYS A 6 -13.56 -1.64 -11.28
N SER A 7 -12.88 -2.74 -11.57
CA SER A 7 -13.39 -4.10 -11.40
C SER A 7 -12.23 -5.07 -11.15
N GLY A 8 -12.54 -6.22 -10.56
CA GLY A 8 -11.58 -7.29 -10.28
C GLY A 8 -10.84 -7.16 -8.96
N THR A 9 -9.81 -7.98 -8.84
CA THR A 9 -9.02 -8.20 -7.62
C THR A 9 -7.53 -8.23 -7.95
N VAL A 10 -6.73 -7.52 -7.17
CA VAL A 10 -5.27 -7.54 -7.25
C VAL A 10 -4.65 -7.95 -5.92
N GLU A 11 -3.47 -8.56 -5.95
CA GLU A 11 -2.66 -8.81 -4.76
C GLU A 11 -1.40 -7.95 -4.78
N ILE A 12 -1.02 -7.46 -3.59
CA ILE A 12 0.23 -6.76 -3.36
C ILE A 12 1.26 -7.79 -2.90
N VAL A 13 2.31 -8.00 -3.69
CA VAL A 13 3.35 -8.98 -3.44
C VAL A 13 4.65 -8.28 -3.09
N LYS A 14 5.28 -8.69 -1.99
CA LYS A 14 6.63 -8.31 -1.58
C LYS A 14 7.52 -9.54 -1.55
N LYS A 15 8.83 -9.32 -1.39
CA LYS A 15 9.81 -10.38 -1.21
C LYS A 15 10.33 -10.36 0.22
N THR A 16 10.54 -11.53 0.81
CA THR A 16 11.26 -11.68 2.08
C THR A 16 12.72 -11.30 1.91
N MET A 17 13.48 -11.24 3.00
CA MET A 17 14.94 -11.04 2.95
C MET A 17 15.67 -12.17 2.21
N GLN A 18 15.05 -13.36 2.13
CA GLN A 18 15.55 -14.52 1.39
C GLN A 18 15.12 -14.50 -0.08
N GLY A 19 14.29 -13.54 -0.48
CA GLY A 19 13.83 -13.34 -1.86
C GLY A 19 12.49 -14.00 -2.19
N ASP A 20 11.90 -14.76 -1.25
CA ASP A 20 10.64 -15.47 -1.47
C ASP A 20 9.46 -14.50 -1.56
N PRO A 21 8.57 -14.65 -2.55
CA PRO A 21 7.38 -13.82 -2.66
C PRO A 21 6.40 -14.14 -1.53
N TYR A 22 5.82 -13.10 -0.94
CA TYR A 22 4.70 -13.23 -0.03
C TYR A 22 3.64 -12.15 -0.31
N THR A 23 2.38 -12.52 -0.15
CA THR A 23 1.24 -11.62 -0.31
C THR A 23 1.09 -10.76 0.93
N VAL A 24 1.20 -9.44 0.76
CA VAL A 24 1.00 -8.46 1.84
C VAL A 24 -0.49 -8.27 2.09
N THR A 25 -1.27 -8.13 1.01
CA THR A 25 -2.71 -7.88 1.09
C THR A 25 -3.36 -8.09 -0.28
N GLU A 26 -4.68 -8.26 -0.27
CA GLU A 26 -5.52 -8.29 -1.46
C GLU A 26 -6.34 -7.00 -1.53
N LEU A 27 -6.43 -6.40 -2.72
CA LEU A 27 -7.22 -5.20 -2.99
C LEU A 27 -8.32 -5.52 -4.02
N ARG A 28 -9.54 -5.09 -3.73
CA ARG A 28 -10.75 -5.35 -4.52
C ARG A 28 -11.44 -4.04 -4.88
N ALA A 29 -12.17 -4.05 -6.00
CA ALA A 29 -12.88 -2.87 -6.50
C ALA A 29 -13.89 -2.28 -5.50
N ASP A 30 -14.61 -3.14 -4.78
CA ASP A 30 -15.62 -2.75 -3.78
C ASP A 30 -15.05 -2.02 -2.56
N MET A 31 -13.74 -2.10 -2.33
CA MET A 31 -13.08 -1.41 -1.22
C MET A 31 -12.77 0.06 -1.50
N ASN A 32 -12.97 0.54 -2.73
CA ASN A 32 -12.60 1.90 -3.17
C ASN A 32 -11.13 2.23 -2.90
N ILE A 33 -10.23 1.25 -3.07
CA ILE A 33 -8.79 1.40 -2.82
C ILE A 33 -8.05 1.67 -4.14
N PHE A 34 -7.00 2.47 -4.04
CA PHE A 34 -6.03 2.70 -5.11
C PHE A 34 -4.61 2.34 -4.65
N PHE A 35 -3.70 2.17 -5.62
CA PHE A 35 -2.29 1.89 -5.37
C PHE A 35 -1.39 2.64 -6.36
N GLY A 36 -0.12 2.78 -5.98
CA GLY A 36 0.86 3.55 -6.75
C GLY A 36 0.87 5.05 -6.42
N GLU A 37 0.29 5.43 -5.29
CA GLU A 37 0.27 6.80 -4.79
C GLU A 37 1.68 7.30 -4.45
N MET A 38 2.55 6.43 -3.92
CA MET A 38 3.95 6.76 -3.67
C MET A 38 4.67 7.12 -4.97
N ALA A 39 4.48 6.33 -6.02
CA ALA A 39 5.04 6.62 -7.35
C ALA A 39 4.40 7.86 -8.00
N LEU A 40 3.20 8.26 -7.59
CA LEU A 40 2.57 9.50 -8.04
C LEU A 40 3.18 10.71 -7.34
N LEU A 41 3.43 10.64 -6.03
CA LEU A 41 3.87 11.77 -5.18
C LEU A 41 5.39 11.91 -5.09
N ASP A 42 6.12 10.82 -4.85
CA ASP A 42 7.53 10.82 -4.44
C ASP A 42 8.51 10.41 -5.55
N SER A 43 8.01 10.17 -6.77
CA SER A 43 8.79 9.78 -7.97
C SER A 43 9.68 8.52 -7.88
N ASP A 44 9.82 7.91 -6.70
CA ASP A 44 10.77 6.84 -6.42
C ASP A 44 10.16 5.42 -6.52
N LYS A 45 11.04 4.42 -6.46
CA LYS A 45 10.88 2.97 -6.66
C LYS A 45 9.51 2.42 -6.25
N ARG A 46 8.98 1.55 -7.11
CA ARG A 46 7.85 0.68 -6.79
C ARG A 46 8.16 -0.07 -5.49
N SER A 47 7.36 0.18 -4.45
CA SER A 47 7.54 -0.40 -3.11
C SER A 47 7.06 -1.84 -2.97
N ALA A 48 6.31 -2.33 -3.97
CA ALA A 48 5.82 -3.70 -4.07
C ALA A 48 5.44 -4.02 -5.53
N SER A 49 5.29 -5.30 -5.83
CA SER A 49 4.68 -5.77 -7.07
C SER A 49 3.16 -5.86 -6.90
N VAL A 50 2.40 -5.62 -7.96
CA VAL A 50 0.95 -5.77 -7.97
C VAL A 50 0.59 -6.75 -9.07
N THR A 51 -0.15 -7.79 -8.72
CA THR A 51 -0.54 -8.86 -9.64
C THR A 51 -2.06 -8.96 -9.68
N CYS A 52 -2.64 -9.03 -10.88
CA CYS A 52 -4.07 -9.26 -11.03
C CYS A 52 -4.42 -10.73 -10.69
N LYS A 53 -5.38 -10.93 -9.79
CA LYS A 53 -5.92 -12.26 -9.44
C LYS A 53 -7.10 -12.66 -10.30
N THR A 54 -7.80 -11.67 -10.85
CA THR A 54 -8.88 -11.82 -11.82
C THR A 54 -8.61 -10.88 -12.99
N ASP A 55 -9.47 -10.93 -14.00
CA ASP A 55 -9.55 -9.82 -14.96
C ASP A 55 -9.86 -8.52 -14.23
N CYS A 56 -9.09 -7.47 -14.52
CA CYS A 56 -9.17 -6.20 -13.82
C CYS A 56 -9.24 -5.03 -14.80
N ASP A 57 -10.18 -4.12 -14.57
CA ASP A 57 -10.18 -2.80 -15.17
C ASP A 57 -9.65 -1.77 -14.18
N PHE A 58 -8.86 -0.80 -14.67
CA PHE A 58 -8.34 0.29 -13.84
C PHE A 58 -8.61 1.65 -14.47
N TYR A 59 -8.89 2.63 -13.62
CA TYR A 59 -8.63 4.03 -13.97
C TYR A 59 -7.16 4.33 -13.64
N VAL A 60 -6.47 5.00 -14.58
CA VAL A 60 -5.04 5.29 -14.45
C VAL A 60 -4.81 6.80 -14.47
N LEU A 61 -4.13 7.30 -13.43
CA LEU A 61 -3.65 8.68 -13.37
C LEU A 61 -2.12 8.70 -13.48
N LYS A 62 -1.60 9.33 -14.53
CA LYS A 62 -0.15 9.52 -14.69
C LYS A 62 0.33 10.70 -13.85
N ARG A 63 1.61 10.69 -13.48
CA ARG A 63 2.21 11.77 -12.68
C ARG A 63 2.16 13.10 -13.42
N GLU A 64 2.48 13.09 -14.72
CA GLU A 64 2.43 14.29 -15.55
C GLU A 64 1.03 14.90 -15.61
N ASP A 65 0.00 14.06 -15.73
CA ASP A 65 -1.40 14.53 -15.75
C ASP A 65 -1.82 15.08 -14.39
N PHE A 66 -1.38 14.45 -13.30
CA PHE A 66 -1.60 14.96 -11.94
C PHE A 66 -0.91 16.31 -11.70
N LEU A 67 0.33 16.48 -12.16
CA LEU A 67 1.04 17.76 -12.06
C LEU A 67 0.36 18.85 -12.91
N LYS A 68 -0.02 18.53 -14.15
CA LYS A 68 -0.79 19.45 -15.02
C LYS A 68 -2.12 19.85 -14.39
N LEU A 69 -2.79 18.94 -13.69
CA LEU A 69 -4.04 19.25 -12.98
C LEU A 69 -3.82 20.29 -11.87
N GLY A 70 -2.65 20.32 -11.24
CA GLY A 70 -2.27 21.36 -10.27
C GLY A 70 -2.30 22.77 -10.86
N GLU A 71 -1.82 22.90 -12.10
CA GLU A 71 -1.77 24.16 -12.84
C GLU A 71 -3.13 24.57 -13.41
N ILE A 72 -3.92 23.61 -13.91
CA ILE A 72 -5.21 23.88 -14.58
C ILE A 72 -6.35 24.08 -13.56
N ASN A 73 -6.36 23.27 -12.49
CA ASN A 73 -7.43 23.29 -11.49
C ASN A 73 -6.87 22.93 -10.10
N SER A 74 -6.28 23.92 -9.45
CA SER A 74 -5.65 23.77 -8.15
C SER A 74 -6.65 23.32 -7.06
N ARG A 75 -7.94 23.65 -7.19
CA ARG A 75 -8.98 23.18 -6.25
C ARG A 75 -9.18 21.66 -6.35
N ALA A 76 -9.28 21.13 -7.56
CA ALA A 76 -9.41 19.69 -7.78
C ALA A 76 -8.13 18.94 -7.37
N SER A 77 -6.96 19.46 -7.75
CA SER A 77 -5.67 18.89 -7.35
C SER A 77 -5.48 18.85 -5.84
N LEU A 78 -5.86 19.92 -5.13
CA LEU A 78 -5.81 19.96 -3.67
C LEU A 78 -6.75 18.93 -3.02
N ALA A 79 -7.96 18.74 -3.57
CA ALA A 79 -8.89 17.73 -3.06
C ALA A 79 -8.33 16.31 -3.20
N ILE A 80 -7.77 15.99 -4.37
CA ILE A 80 -7.12 14.69 -4.62
C ILE A 80 -5.92 14.51 -3.68
N THR A 81 -5.04 15.51 -3.60
CA THR A 81 -3.84 15.47 -2.75
C THR A 81 -4.21 15.22 -1.28
N ARG A 82 -5.25 15.89 -0.76
CA ARG A 82 -5.72 15.67 0.61
C ARG A 82 -6.20 14.24 0.86
N GLU A 83 -6.86 13.62 -0.12
CA GLU A 83 -7.30 12.23 0.01
C GLU A 83 -6.11 11.26 -0.04
N LEU A 84 -5.13 11.50 -0.92
CA LEU A 84 -3.89 10.73 -0.95
C LEU A 84 -3.16 10.80 0.41
N CYS A 85 -3.02 12.00 0.98
CA CYS A 85 -2.41 12.19 2.31
C CYS A 85 -3.19 11.47 3.41
N ARG A 86 -4.53 11.56 3.41
CA ARG A 86 -5.39 10.87 4.40
C ARG A 86 -5.17 9.35 4.36
N ILE A 87 -5.05 8.79 3.16
CA ILE A 87 -4.81 7.34 2.96
C ILE A 87 -3.40 6.95 3.40
N LEU A 88 -2.38 7.74 3.06
CA LEU A 88 -1.01 7.53 3.55
C LEU A 88 -0.93 7.56 5.08
N CYS A 89 -1.58 8.53 5.73
CA CYS A 89 -1.63 8.59 7.19
C CYS A 89 -2.33 7.36 7.80
N ARG A 90 -3.40 6.85 7.16
CA ARG A 90 -4.08 5.63 7.61
C ARG A 90 -3.19 4.40 7.49
N ARG A 91 -2.48 4.27 6.36
CA ARG A 91 -1.52 3.18 6.11
C ARG A 91 -0.36 3.23 7.10
N LEU A 92 0.18 4.41 7.37
CA LEU A 92 1.26 4.60 8.35
C LEU A 92 0.83 4.19 9.76
N ARG A 93 -0.37 4.60 10.21
CA ARG A 93 -0.92 4.16 11.51
C ARG A 93 -1.10 2.64 11.57
N LYS A 94 -1.62 2.03 10.50
CA LYS A 94 -1.75 0.57 10.43
C LYS A 94 -0.39 -0.10 10.50
N MET A 95 0.59 0.36 9.73
CA MET A 95 1.95 -0.19 9.75
C MET A 95 2.59 -0.09 11.14
N ASN A 96 2.43 1.05 11.83
CA ASN A 96 2.92 1.20 13.20
C ASN A 96 2.25 0.22 14.17
N SER A 97 0.94 -0.01 14.02
CA SER A 97 0.23 -1.03 14.82
C SER A 97 0.72 -2.44 14.50
N ASP A 98 0.89 -2.77 13.22
CA ASP A 98 1.35 -4.08 12.77
C ASP A 98 2.76 -4.38 13.32
N VAL A 99 3.65 -3.37 13.40
CA VAL A 99 4.99 -3.50 14.01
C VAL A 99 4.89 -3.84 15.50
N ILE A 100 3.99 -3.20 16.25
CA ILE A 100 3.79 -3.51 17.68
C ILE A 100 3.31 -4.95 17.84
N THR A 101 2.34 -5.38 17.03
CA THR A 101 1.83 -6.76 17.08
C THR A 101 2.92 -7.80 16.78
N LEU A 102 3.78 -7.54 15.79
CA LEU A 102 4.91 -8.42 15.47
C LEU A 102 5.93 -8.48 16.61
N PHE A 103 6.20 -7.34 17.26
CA PHE A 103 7.12 -7.30 18.40
C PHE A 103 6.57 -8.10 19.59
N ASP A 104 5.29 -7.94 19.90
CA ASP A 104 4.61 -8.65 21.00
C ASP A 104 4.62 -10.17 20.76
N ALA A 105 4.33 -10.61 19.53
CA ALA A 105 4.41 -12.01 19.14
C ALA A 105 5.83 -12.58 19.27
N LEU A 106 6.86 -11.81 18.88
CA LEU A 106 8.25 -12.23 19.03
C LEU A 106 8.66 -12.38 20.49
N VAL A 107 8.24 -11.47 21.36
CA VAL A 107 8.52 -11.54 22.81
C VAL A 107 7.88 -12.79 23.40
N GLY A 108 6.61 -13.06 23.09
CA GLY A 108 5.91 -14.27 23.56
C GLY A 108 6.63 -15.57 23.17
N GLU A 109 7.08 -15.68 21.92
CA GLU A 109 7.83 -16.86 21.44
C GLU A 109 9.17 -17.06 22.17
N VAL A 110 9.88 -15.96 22.51
CA VAL A 110 11.15 -16.03 23.24
C VAL A 110 10.93 -16.44 24.70
N GLU A 111 9.86 -15.95 25.34
CA GLU A 111 9.50 -16.34 26.72
C GLU A 111 9.09 -17.82 26.81
N GLU A 112 8.31 -18.33 25.84
CA GLU A 112 7.94 -19.75 25.77
C GLU A 112 9.14 -20.66 25.46
N SER A 113 10.08 -20.20 24.63
CA SER A 113 11.30 -20.95 24.28
C SER A 113 12.38 -20.91 25.38
N GLY A 114 12.34 -19.92 26.27
CA GLY A 114 13.30 -19.73 27.37
C GLY A 114 12.95 -20.45 28.67
N GLY A 115 11.86 -21.22 28.69
CA GLY A 115 11.29 -21.83 29.89
C GLY A 115 11.74 -23.25 30.23
N ILE A 116 13.02 -23.63 30.11
CA ILE A 116 13.65 -24.66 30.97
C ILE A 116 15.16 -24.40 31.10
N ALA A 117 15.57 -23.73 32.18
CA ALA A 117 16.81 -23.98 32.90
C ALA A 117 16.75 -23.22 34.24
N GLU A 118 16.22 -23.87 35.27
CA GLU A 118 16.72 -23.67 36.64
C GLU A 118 18.19 -24.10 36.72
#